data_AF-B6GA25-F1
#
_entry.id   AF-B6GA25-F1
#
_cell.length_a   1.000
_cell.length_b   1.000
_cell.length_c   1.000
_cell.angle_alpha   90.00
_cell.angle_beta   90.00
_cell.angle_gamma   90.00
#
_symmetry.space_group_name_H-M   'P 1'
#
loop_
_entity.id
_entity.type
_entity.pdbx_description
1 polymer ?
#
loop_
_entity_poly.entity_id
_entity_poly.type
_entity_poly.pdbx_seq_one_letter_code
_entity_poly.pdbx_strand_id
1 'polypeptide(L)' 'MDQIFTFLFGTRTGVAVLFTIGVVAFAVAAFILEKRTHKLYVDRGPKPNDEDSLF' A
#
# COMPACT_ATOMS: atom_id res chain seq x y z
N MET A 1 30.55 -3.57 4.93
CA MET A 1 29.43 -4.05 5.78
C MET A 1 29.38 -3.29 7.10
N ASP A 2 30.49 -3.21 7.82
CA ASP A 2 30.55 -2.61 9.17
C ASP A 2 30.20 -1.11 9.23
N GLN A 3 30.64 -0.35 8.23
CA GLN A 3 30.37 1.10 8.15
C GLN A 3 28.89 1.42 7.88
N ILE A 4 28.20 0.59 7.08
CA ILE A 4 26.78 0.79 6.77
C ILE A 4 25.93 0.45 8.00
N PHE A 5 26.22 -0.67 8.69
CA PHE A 5 25.54 -1.03 9.93
C PHE A 5 25.79 0.00 11.03
N THR A 6 27.02 0.45 11.20
CA THR A 6 27.38 1.49 12.17
C THR A 6 26.67 2.81 11.85
N PHE A 7 26.54 3.19 10.57
CA PHE A 7 25.76 4.37 10.21
C PHE A 7 24.26 4.20 10.51
N LEU A 8 23.66 3.08 10.05
CA LEU A 8 22.23 2.82 10.18
C LEU A 8 21.75 2.70 11.62
N PHE A 9 22.54 2.06 12.49
CA PHE A 9 22.14 1.76 13.87
C PHE A 9 22.91 2.54 14.93
N GLY A 10 24.10 3.06 14.61
CA GLY A 10 24.93 3.82 15.54
C GLY A 10 24.71 5.33 15.50
N THR A 11 23.91 5.83 14.55
CA THR A 11 23.63 7.28 14.43
C THR A 11 22.13 7.56 14.46
N ARG A 12 21.75 8.69 15.08
CA ARG A 12 20.34 9.15 15.08
C ARG A 12 19.80 9.37 13.66
N THR A 13 20.65 9.86 12.77
CA THR A 13 20.33 10.08 11.35
C THR A 13 20.06 8.77 10.61
N GLY A 14 20.88 7.74 10.82
CA GLY A 14 20.69 6.43 10.19
C GLY A 14 19.39 5.76 10.62
N VAL A 15 19.06 5.84 11.92
CA VAL A 15 17.79 5.32 12.45
C VAL A 15 16.59 6.09 11.89
N ALA A 16 16.69 7.42 11.77
CA ALA A 16 15.63 8.24 11.17
C ALA A 16 15.39 7.89 9.69
N VAL A 17 16.45 7.62 8.94
CA VAL A 17 16.35 7.17 7.54
C VAL A 17 15.66 5.80 7.46
N LEU A 18 16.03 4.84 8.31
CA LEU A 18 15.37 3.53 8.40
C LEU A 18 13.87 3.65 8.70
N PHE A 19 13.51 4.48 9.67
CA PHE A 19 12.11 4.72 10.03
C PHE A 19 11.32 5.32 8.87
N THR A 20 11.88 6.35 8.21
CA THR A 20 11.22 7.03 7.10
C THR A 20 10.99 6.08 5.93
N ILE A 21 11.99 5.25 5.59
CA ILE A 21 11.85 4.23 4.55
C ILE A 21 10.74 3.24 4.92
N GLY A 22 10.68 2.80 6.18
CA GLY A 22 9.62 1.93 6.67
C GLY A 22 8.23 2.54 6.48
N VAL A 23 8.05 3.79 6.89
CA VAL A 23 6.77 4.53 6.74
C VAL A 23 6.37 4.64 5.26
N VAL A 24 7.31 5.02 4.39
CA VAL A 24 7.06 5.12 2.94
C VAL A 24 6.67 3.76 2.35
N ALA A 25 7.34 2.68 2.74
CA ALA A 25 7.01 1.33 2.29
C ALA A 25 5.59 0.92 2.70
N PHE A 26 5.19 1.21 3.95
CA PHE A 26 3.82 0.97 4.42
C PHE A 26 2.80 1.82 3.67
N ALA A 27 3.09 3.09 3.41
CA ALA A 27 2.20 3.96 2.63
C ALA A 27 1.99 3.43 1.21
N VAL A 28 3.05 2.97 0.54
CA VAL A 28 2.95 2.35 -0.79
C VAL A 28 2.15 1.05 -0.74
N ALA A 29 2.39 0.19 0.26
CA ALA A 29 1.64 -1.05 0.43
C ALA A 29 0.15 -0.78 0.65
N ALA A 30 -0.18 0.19 1.51
CA ALA A 30 -1.55 0.63 1.76
C ALA A 30 -2.21 1.14 0.46
N PHE A 31 -1.53 2.01 -0.30
CA PHE A 31 -2.04 2.52 -1.58
C PHE A 31 -2.32 1.40 -2.60
N ILE A 32 -1.43 0.42 -2.71
CA ILE A 32 -1.61 -0.73 -3.61
C ILE A 32 -2.82 -1.56 -3.17
N LEU A 33 -2.93 -1.86 -1.87
CA LEU A 33 -4.05 -2.61 -1.31
C LEU A 33 -5.36 -1.87 -1.53
N GLU A 34 -5.39 -0.57 -1.26
CA GLU A 34 -6.53 0.31 -1.49
C GLU A 34 -6.96 0.30 -2.95
N LYS A 35 -6.03 0.44 -3.91
CA LYS A 35 -6.36 0.34 -5.34
C LYS A 35 -6.93 -1.03 -5.73
N ARG A 36 -6.50 -2.11 -5.08
CA ARG A 36 -7.02 -3.47 -5.36
C ARG A 36 -8.42 -3.65 -4.77
N THR A 37 -8.67 -3.17 -3.55
CA THR A 37 -9.95 -3.33 -2.84
C THR A 37 -11.00 -2.32 -3.27
N HIS A 38 -10.61 -1.19 -3.87
CA HIS A 38 -11.52 -0.18 -4.39
C HIS A 38 -12.58 -0.75 -5.35
N LYS A 39 -12.27 -1.83 -6.09
CA LYS A 39 -13.24 -2.47 -7.01
C LYS A 39 -14.36 -3.27 -6.32
N LEU A 40 -14.18 -3.62 -5.05
CA LEU A 40 -15.10 -4.43 -4.26
C LEU A 40 -16.20 -3.58 -3.60
N TYR A 41 -15.86 -2.35 -3.21
CA TYR A 41 -16.74 -1.41 -2.50
C TYR A 41 -17.20 -0.23 -3.34
N VAL A 42 -16.96 -0.26 -4.67
CA VAL A 42 -17.74 0.60 -5.56
C VAL A 42 -19.19 0.20 -5.38
N ASP A 43 -20.00 1.15 -4.88
CA ASP A 43 -21.44 1.05 -4.80
C ASP A 43 -21.97 0.95 -6.23
N ARG A 44 -21.92 -0.27 -6.78
CA ARG A 44 -22.56 -0.60 -8.03
C ARG A 44 -24.03 -0.54 -7.66
N GLY A 45 -24.63 0.63 -7.86
CA GLY A 45 -26.06 0.85 -7.70
C GLY A 45 -26.85 -0.32 -8.32
N PRO A 46 -28.12 -0.49 -7.91
CA PRO A 46 -28.90 -1.71 -8.12
C PRO A 46 -28.54 -2.36 -9.44
N LYS A 47 -27.99 -3.59 -9.38
CA LYS A 47 -27.66 -4.36 -10.59
C LYS A 47 -28.90 -4.28 -11.49
N PRO A 48 -28.82 -3.74 -12.71
CA PRO A 48 -29.99 -3.71 -13.57
C PRO A 48 -30.42 -5.16 -13.75
N ASN A 49 -31.52 -5.54 -13.08
CA ASN A 49 -32.33 -6.64 -13.51
C ASN A 49 -32.90 -6.14 -14.81
N ASP A 50 -32.25 -6.43 -15.93
CA ASP A 50 -32.89 -6.49 -17.24
C ASP A 50 -31.96 -7.20 -18.23
N GLU A 51 -32.37 -8.43 -18.55
CA GLU A 51 -32.38 -8.99 -19.91
C GLU A 51 -31.11 -9.56 -20.55
N ASP A 52 -30.46 -10.53 -19.90
CA ASP A 52 -29.60 -11.52 -20.59
C ASP A 52 -30.12 -12.96 -20.39
N SER A 53 -31.43 -13.16 -20.60
CA SER A 53 -32.06 -14.48 -20.69
C SER A 53 -32.71 -14.72 -22.06
N LEU A 54 -32.10 -14.21 -23.14
CA LEU A 54 -32.55 -14.42 -24.52
C LEU A 54 -31.40 -14.17 -25.51
N PHE A 55 -30.34 -14.98 -25.48
CA PHE A 55 -29.58 -15.52 -26.64
C PHE A 55 -28.61 -16.60 -26.16
#